data_AF-A0A0Q3I309-F1
#
_entry.id   AF-A0A0Q3I309-F1
#
_cell.length_a   1.000
_cell.length_b   1.000
_cell.length_c   1.000
_cell.angle_alpha   90.00
_cell.angle_beta   90.00
_cell.angle_gamma   90.00
#
_symmetry.space_group_name_H-M   'P 1'
#
loop_
_entity.id
_entity.type
_entity.pdbx_description
1 polymer ?
#
loop_
_entity_poly.entity_id
_entity_poly.type
_entity_poly.pdbx_seq_one_letter_code
_entity_poly.pdbx_strand_id
1 'polypeptide(L)'
;MNPENRNPALREPEPDAGAPDMQPGRAASTLEVACFVESMTAEMRTMAREAELGALAYFLEMARMEASAAIERLARKAEPL
;
A
#
# COMPACT_ATOMS: atom_id res chain seq x y z
N MET A 1 -26.44 18.99 45.91
CA MET A 1 -26.11 17.82 45.06
C MET A 1 -26.70 18.07 43.69
N ASN A 2 -25.86 18.12 42.66
CA ASN A 2 -26.24 18.07 41.25
C ASN A 2 -25.21 17.14 40.55
N PRO A 3 -25.60 15.98 39.97
CA PRO A 3 -24.66 14.89 39.70
C PRO A 3 -23.96 14.87 38.33
N GLU A 4 -24.10 15.86 37.45
CA GLU A 4 -23.63 15.72 36.06
C GLU A 4 -22.63 16.78 35.61
N ASN A 5 -21.48 16.84 36.29
CA ASN A 5 -20.29 17.49 35.74
C ASN A 5 -19.32 16.43 35.21
N ARG A 6 -19.69 15.77 34.11
CA ARG A 6 -18.84 14.78 33.44
C ARG A 6 -18.08 15.50 32.31
N ASN A 7 -16.89 15.98 32.65
CA ASN A 7 -15.98 16.64 31.72
C ASN A 7 -15.65 15.69 30.54
N PRO A 8 -16.01 16.01 29.28
CA PRO A 8 -15.79 15.10 28.14
C PRO A 8 -14.37 15.15 27.56
N ALA A 9 -13.43 15.86 28.20
CA ALA A 9 -12.10 16.15 27.66
C ALA A 9 -11.03 15.05 27.88
N LEU A 10 -11.39 13.86 28.34
CA LEU A 10 -10.48 12.71 28.48
C LEU A 10 -10.91 11.53 27.59
N ARG A 11 -11.26 11.80 26.34
CA ARG A 11 -11.15 10.78 25.30
C ARG A 11 -9.69 10.75 24.87
N GLU A 12 -8.94 9.80 25.42
CA GLU A 12 -7.64 9.42 24.83
C GLU A 12 -7.88 9.11 23.35
N PRO A 13 -7.00 9.56 22.43
CA PRO A 13 -7.15 9.19 21.04
C PRO A 13 -7.07 7.66 20.95
N GLU A 14 -8.17 7.03 20.54
CA GLU A 14 -8.21 5.62 20.16
C GLU A 14 -7.00 5.36 19.25
N PRO A 15 -6.22 4.29 19.50
CA PRO A 15 -5.10 3.97 18.64
C PRO A 15 -5.66 3.76 17.23
N ASP A 16 -5.19 4.59 16.30
CA ASP A 16 -5.54 4.59 14.89
C ASP A 16 -5.36 3.17 14.32
N ALA A 17 -6.45 2.42 14.31
CA ALA A 17 -6.51 1.07 13.79
C ALA A 17 -6.49 1.16 12.27
N GLY A 18 -5.30 1.26 11.70
CA GLY A 18 -5.06 0.89 10.31
C GLY A 18 -4.46 1.93 9.37
N ALA A 19 -3.93 3.06 9.87
CA ALA A 19 -3.03 3.83 9.02
C ALA A 19 -1.72 3.04 8.83
N PRO A 20 -1.30 2.72 7.59
CA PRO A 20 0.03 2.19 7.38
C PRO A 20 1.02 3.19 7.97
N ASP A 21 1.89 2.69 8.85
CA ASP A 21 2.91 3.43 9.57
C ASP A 21 3.93 4.04 8.57
N MET A 22 3.50 5.06 7.83
CA MET A 22 4.33 5.86 6.94
C MET A 22 5.12 6.82 7.81
N GLN A 23 6.05 6.29 8.61
CA GLN A 23 7.04 7.13 9.28
C GLN A 23 7.88 7.81 8.21
N PRO A 24 7.81 9.15 8.06
CA PRO A 24 8.62 9.86 7.07
C PRO A 24 10.10 9.67 7.44
N GLY A 25 10.81 8.86 6.64
CA GLY A 25 12.22 8.54 6.84
C GLY A 25 12.55 7.04 6.92
N ARG A 26 11.55 6.14 7.05
CA ARG A 26 11.80 4.71 6.91
C ARG A 26 11.99 4.35 5.44
N ALA A 27 13.15 3.78 5.11
CA ALA A 27 13.36 3.18 3.79
C ALA A 27 12.36 2.02 3.62
N ALA A 28 11.53 2.09 2.58
CA ALA A 28 10.61 1.00 2.24
C ALA A 28 11.42 -0.27 1.94
N SER A 29 10.97 -1.39 2.48
CA SER A 29 11.49 -2.71 2.15
C SER A 29 11.28 -3.01 0.67
N THR A 30 12.14 -3.87 0.10
CA THR A 30 12.00 -4.29 -1.30
C THR A 30 10.63 -4.92 -1.59
N LEU A 31 10.03 -5.59 -0.59
CA LEU A 31 8.69 -6.17 -0.70
C LEU A 31 7.62 -5.07 -0.76
N GLU A 32 7.68 -4.08 0.12
CA GLU A 32 6.75 -2.93 0.09
C GLU A 32 6.84 -2.17 -1.24
N VAL A 33 8.05 -1.97 -1.77
CA VAL A 33 8.25 -1.35 -3.09
C VAL A 33 7.64 -2.21 -4.20
N ALA A 34 7.83 -3.53 -4.17
CA ALA A 34 7.26 -4.43 -5.19
C ALA A 34 5.73 -4.42 -5.17
N CYS A 35 5.10 -4.50 -3.98
CA CYS A 35 3.65 -4.40 -3.82
C CYS A 35 3.10 -3.05 -4.31
N PHE A 36 3.80 -1.96 -3.99
CA PHE A 36 3.43 -0.62 -4.45
C PHE A 36 3.47 -0.52 -5.98
N VAL A 37 4.56 -0.98 -6.61
CA VAL A 37 4.70 -0.97 -8.07
C VAL A 37 3.63 -1.84 -8.74
N GLU A 38 3.34 -3.02 -8.20
CA GLU A 38 2.27 -3.90 -8.73
C GLU A 38 0.91 -3.17 -8.75
N SER A 39 0.55 -2.53 -7.65
CA SER A 39 -0.73 -1.82 -7.52
C SER A 39 -0.79 -0.60 -8.44
N MET A 40 0.26 0.22 -8.43
CA MET A 40 0.37 1.43 -9.24
C MET A 40 0.32 1.12 -10.75
N THR A 41 1.01 0.06 -11.20
CA THR A 41 1.01 -0.33 -12.61
C THR A 41 -0.35 -0.86 -13.07
N ALA A 42 -1.12 -1.50 -12.19
CA ALA A 42 -2.49 -1.92 -12.48
C ALA A 42 -3.42 -0.72 -12.73
N GLU A 43 -3.35 0.31 -11.88
CA GLU A 43 -4.13 1.55 -12.03
C GLU A 43 -3.73 2.32 -13.29
N MET A 44 -2.42 2.52 -13.49
CA MET A 44 -1.91 3.19 -14.68
C MET A 44 -2.29 2.48 -15.98
N ARG A 45 -2.33 1.14 -15.97
CA ARG A 45 -2.73 0.37 -17.15
C ARG A 45 -4.18 0.66 -17.53
N THR A 46 -5.07 0.78 -16.54
CA THR A 46 -6.48 1.14 -16.79
C THR A 46 -6.56 2.52 -17.43
N MET A 47 -5.88 3.52 -16.86
CA MET A 47 -5.81 4.87 -17.43
C MET A 47 -5.21 4.86 -18.86
N ALA A 48 -4.17 4.08 -19.10
CA ALA A 48 -3.54 3.96 -20.42
C ALA A 48 -4.48 3.32 -21.46
N ARG A 49 -5.32 2.35 -21.07
CA ARG A 49 -6.33 1.76 -21.97
C ARG A 49 -7.43 2.75 -22.31
N GLU A 50 -7.90 3.52 -21.33
CA GLU A 50 -8.92 4.56 -21.54
C GLU A 50 -8.42 5.68 -22.45
N ALA A 51 -7.13 6.00 -22.38
CA ALA A 51 -6.48 6.98 -23.25
C ALA A 51 -5.99 6.41 -24.60
N GLU A 52 -6.36 5.18 -24.96
CA GLU A 52 -5.93 4.49 -26.20
C GLU A 52 -4.40 4.35 -26.37
N LEU A 53 -3.63 4.41 -25.28
CA LEU A 53 -2.18 4.26 -25.27
C LEU A 53 -1.79 2.77 -25.20
N GLY A 54 -2.09 2.01 -26.26
CA GLY A 54 -1.99 0.55 -26.28
C GLY A 54 -0.62 -0.02 -25.91
N ALA A 55 0.47 0.56 -26.44
CA ALA A 55 1.82 0.13 -26.11
C ALA A 55 2.17 0.38 -24.63
N LEU A 56 1.74 1.52 -24.08
CA LEU A 56 1.94 1.84 -22.67
C LEU A 56 1.17 0.87 -21.77
N ALA A 57 -0.11 0.58 -22.10
CA ALA A 57 -0.91 -0.39 -21.36
C ALA A 57 -0.29 -1.79 -21.37
N TYR A 58 0.35 -2.18 -22.48
CA TYR A 58 1.09 -3.43 -22.57
C TYR A 58 2.33 -3.43 -21.65
N PHE A 59 3.17 -2.39 -21.70
CA PHE A 59 4.35 -2.31 -20.84
C PHE A 59 3.99 -2.24 -19.35
N LEU A 60 2.89 -1.59 -18.99
CA LEU A 60 2.39 -1.55 -17.62
C LEU A 60 1.91 -2.93 -17.15
N GLU A 61 1.28 -3.74 -18.01
CA GLU A 61 0.96 -5.12 -17.66
C GLU A 61 2.22 -5.96 -17.47
N MET A 62 3.22 -5.82 -18.34
CA MET A 62 4.49 -6.52 -18.20
C MET A 62 5.22 -6.13 -16.90
N ALA A 63 5.23 -4.84 -16.56
CA ALA A 63 5.79 -4.34 -15.31
C ALA A 63 5.05 -4.90 -14.08
N ARG A 64 3.71 -4.98 -14.15
CA ARG A 64 2.88 -5.59 -13.11
C ARG A 64 3.24 -7.06 -12.90
N MET A 65 3.35 -7.85 -13.97
CA MET A 65 3.73 -9.26 -13.89
C MET A 65 5.12 -9.46 -13.27
N GLU A 66 6.11 -8.62 -13.62
CA GLU A 66 7.44 -8.69 -13.00
C GLU A 66 7.39 -8.35 -11.51
N ALA A 67 6.58 -7.35 -11.11
CA ALA A 67 6.38 -7.01 -9.71
C ALA A 67 5.72 -8.16 -8.93
N SER A 68 4.66 -8.79 -9.46
CA SER A 68 4.03 -9.97 -8.85
C SER A 68 5.04 -11.12 -8.67
N ALA A 69 5.85 -11.40 -9.69
CA ALA A 69 6.89 -12.42 -9.61
C ALA A 69 7.95 -12.08 -8.56
N ALA A 70 8.32 -10.80 -8.41
CA ALA A 70 9.23 -10.34 -7.38
C ALA A 70 8.64 -10.51 -5.96
N ILE A 71 7.36 -10.20 -5.77
CA ILE A 71 6.65 -10.39 -4.48
C ILE A 71 6.73 -11.84 -4.06
N GLU A 72 6.40 -12.78 -4.94
CA GLU A 72 6.48 -14.20 -4.63
C GLU A 72 7.90 -14.66 -4.27
N ARG A 73 8.92 -14.19 -5.01
CA ARG A 73 10.33 -14.50 -4.71
C ARG A 73 10.74 -13.98 -3.33
N LEU A 74 10.31 -12.77 -2.98
CA LEU A 74 10.62 -12.13 -1.71
C LEU A 74 9.88 -12.78 -0.54
N ALA A 75 8.62 -13.15 -0.72
CA ALA A 75 7.83 -13.85 0.27
C ALA A 75 8.45 -15.22 0.63
N ARG A 76 8.84 -16.01 -0.38
CA ARG A 76 9.54 -17.29 -0.16
C ARG A 76 10.88 -17.14 0.57
N LYS A 77 11.57 -16.02 0.38
CA LYS A 77 12.83 -15.74 1.07
C LYS A 77 12.62 -15.35 2.54
N ALA A 78 11.44 -14.84 2.88
CA ALA A 78 11.09 -14.39 4.22
C ALA A 78 10.54 -15.50 5.14
N GLU A 79 10.09 -16.63 4.58
CA GLU A 79 9.68 -17.80 5.36
C GLU A 79 10.91 -18.50 5.97
N PRO A 80 10.99 -18.65 7.30
CA PRO A 80 12.03 -19.45 7.94
C PRO A 80 11.73 -20.96 7.73
N LEU A 81 12.79 -21.73 7.49
CA LEU A 81 12.79 -23.21 7.40
C LEU A 81 12.30 -23.89 8.69
#